data_AF-A0A8T2JYB6-F1
#
_entry.id   AF-A0A8T2JYB6-F1
#
_cell.length_a   1.000
_cell.length_b   1.000
_cell.length_c   1.000
_cell.angle_alpha   90.00
_cell.angle_beta   90.00
_cell.angle_gamma   90.00
#
_symmetry.space_group_name_H-M   'P 1'
#
loop_
_entity.id
_entity.type
_entity.pdbx_description
1 polymer ?
#
loop_
_entity_poly.entity_id
_entity_poly.type
_entity_poly.pdbx_seq_one_letter_code
_entity_poly.pdbx_strand_id
1 'polypeptide(L)'
;MEVFSLGTYHSTGGLDRVLQEFMEELNEIPLPAHWEVLPPNDANLQLVQRSKQSTMADTVLYIQPGLYFNVKVKGQAVPPSHELYSNHPTRLTTVDEVVELICDLESYQPCEAVSGSGLKFPECLVLAYEERCEECNKMPWPSGSDQ
;
A
#
# COMPACT_ATOMS: atom_id res chain seq x y z
N MET A 1 -5.09 -47.11 -22.16
CA MET A 1 -6.00 -46.04 -21.71
C MET A 1 -5.42 -45.57 -20.39
N GLU A 2 -4.51 -44.60 -20.47
CA GLU A 2 -3.83 -44.03 -19.31
C GLU A 2 -4.54 -42.73 -18.99
N VAL A 3 -5.30 -42.73 -17.89
CA VAL A 3 -5.99 -41.53 -17.41
C VAL A 3 -5.06 -40.81 -16.44
N PHE A 4 -4.50 -39.69 -16.88
CA PHE A 4 -3.78 -38.77 -16.01
C PHE A 4 -4.81 -37.96 -15.22
N SER A 5 -4.96 -38.26 -13.93
CA SER A 5 -5.72 -37.42 -13.00
C SER A 5 -4.92 -36.14 -12.73
N LEU A 6 -5.27 -35.06 -13.43
CA LEU A 6 -4.87 -33.70 -13.07
C LEU A 6 -6.07 -33.01 -12.39
N GLY A 7 -5.84 -32.44 -11.21
CA GLY A 7 -6.82 -31.68 -10.44
C GLY A 7 -7.18 -32.41 -9.15
N THR A 8 -6.70 -31.98 -7.99
CA THR A 8 -7.13 -30.71 -7.42
C THR A 8 -6.02 -30.19 -6.51
N TYR A 9 -5.31 -29.15 -6.93
CA TYR A 9 -4.63 -28.31 -5.96
C TYR A 9 -5.74 -27.54 -5.24
N HIS A 10 -5.98 -27.84 -3.97
CA HIS A 10 -6.69 -26.91 -3.11
C HIS A 10 -5.74 -25.73 -2.92
N SER A 11 -5.81 -24.70 -3.77
CA SER A 11 -5.31 -23.37 -3.40
C SER A 11 -6.30 -22.77 -2.41
N THR A 12 -6.25 -23.24 -1.18
CA THR A 12 -6.87 -22.56 -0.05
C THR A 12 -6.07 -21.27 0.20
N GLY A 13 -6.49 -20.17 -0.43
CA GLY A 13 -6.24 -18.79 0.01
C GLY A 13 -4.82 -18.44 0.49
N GLY A 14 -3.78 -18.92 -0.18
CA GLY A 14 -2.38 -18.58 0.13
C GLY A 14 -1.75 -17.72 -0.95
N LEU A 15 -0.64 -17.04 -0.62
CA LEU A 15 0.21 -16.35 -1.59
C LEU A 15 0.61 -17.29 -2.72
N ASP A 16 0.73 -16.77 -3.94
CA ASP A 16 1.33 -17.54 -5.02
C ASP A 16 2.84 -17.74 -4.74
N ARG A 17 3.45 -18.71 -5.42
CA ARG A 17 4.84 -19.09 -5.16
C ARG A 17 5.84 -17.93 -5.33
N VAL A 18 5.62 -17.06 -6.32
CA VAL A 18 6.50 -15.91 -6.57
C VAL A 18 6.42 -14.93 -5.40
N LEU A 19 5.20 -14.63 -4.93
CA LEU A 19 5.02 -13.78 -3.75
C LEU A 19 5.58 -14.40 -2.47
N GLN A 20 5.51 -15.73 -2.34
CA GLN A 20 6.09 -16.42 -1.20
C GLN A 20 7.62 -16.33 -1.20
N GLU A 21 8.27 -16.62 -2.32
CA GLU A 21 9.73 -16.49 -2.49
C GLU A 21 10.15 -15.02 -2.23
N PHE A 22 9.42 -14.06 -2.79
CA PHE A 22 9.68 -12.63 -2.57
C PHE A 22 9.50 -12.18 -1.11
N MET A 23 8.49 -12.72 -0.43
CA MET A 23 8.27 -12.49 1.00
C MET A 23 9.43 -13.01 1.83
N GLU A 24 9.98 -14.19 1.50
CA GLU A 24 11.14 -14.75 2.20
C GLU A 24 12.34 -13.81 2.06
N GLU A 25 12.63 -13.34 0.84
CA GLU A 25 13.70 -12.36 0.57
C GLU A 25 13.52 -11.05 1.36
N LEU A 26 12.29 -10.52 1.41
CA LEU A 26 11.98 -9.30 2.18
C LEU A 26 12.19 -9.49 3.69
N ASN A 27 11.95 -10.69 4.22
CA ASN A 27 12.13 -10.98 5.65
C ASN A 27 13.61 -11.19 6.04
N GLU A 28 14.50 -11.45 5.08
CA GLU A 28 15.93 -11.59 5.35
C GLU A 28 16.63 -10.24 5.60
N ILE A 29 15.99 -9.13 5.24
CA ILE A 29 16.54 -7.79 5.41
C ILE A 29 15.74 -6.95 6.42
N PRO A 30 16.39 -6.04 7.17
CA PRO A 30 15.68 -5.05 7.94
C PRO A 30 15.08 -3.99 7.00
N LEU A 31 13.75 -3.90 6.96
CA LEU A 31 13.05 -2.85 6.21
C LEU A 31 13.26 -1.48 6.88
N PRO A 32 13.33 -0.39 6.09
CA PRO A 32 13.50 0.96 6.62
C PRO A 32 12.30 1.40 7.45
N ALA A 33 12.53 2.43 8.28
CA ALA A 33 11.51 3.14 9.05
C ALA A 33 10.58 2.30 9.94
N HIS A 34 10.94 1.07 10.32
CA HIS A 34 10.09 0.14 11.09
C HIS A 34 8.92 -0.46 10.32
N TRP A 35 9.03 -0.55 9.00
CA TRP A 35 8.11 -1.37 8.22
C TRP A 35 8.31 -2.85 8.52
N GLU A 36 7.22 -3.61 8.49
CA GLU A 36 7.20 -5.04 8.76
C GLU A 36 6.29 -5.74 7.75
N VAL A 37 6.73 -6.90 7.29
CA VAL A 37 5.90 -7.79 6.47
C VAL A 37 4.95 -8.56 7.38
N LEU A 38 3.65 -8.45 7.14
CA LEU A 38 2.65 -9.21 7.89
C LEU A 38 2.59 -10.66 7.41
N PRO A 39 2.26 -11.61 8.31
CA PRO A 39 1.93 -12.97 7.91
C PRO A 39 0.82 -12.99 6.86
N PRO A 40 0.93 -13.84 5.83
CA PRO A 40 -0.06 -13.88 4.76
C PRO A 40 -1.42 -14.36 5.30
N ASN A 41 -2.43 -13.51 5.16
CA ASN A 41 -3.82 -13.81 5.51
C ASN A 41 -4.75 -13.87 4.29
N ASP A 42 -4.25 -13.44 3.12
CA ASP A 42 -4.97 -13.28 1.88
C ASP A 42 -4.03 -13.58 0.69
N ALA A 43 -4.52 -13.42 -0.55
CA ALA A 43 -3.72 -13.59 -1.76
C ALA A 43 -2.66 -12.48 -1.99
N ASN A 44 -2.62 -11.45 -1.14
CA ASN A 44 -1.69 -10.32 -1.24
C ASN A 44 -0.72 -10.32 -0.07
N LEU A 45 0.54 -10.01 -0.36
CA LEU A 45 1.52 -9.68 0.66
C LEU A 45 1.21 -8.29 1.23
N GLN A 46 1.35 -8.12 2.54
CA GLN A 46 1.04 -6.87 3.22
C GLN A 46 2.25 -6.41 4.02
N LEU A 47 2.61 -5.14 3.86
CA LEU A 47 3.61 -4.47 4.68
C LEU A 47 2.92 -3.34 5.44
N VAL A 48 3.28 -3.19 6.72
CA VAL A 48 2.72 -2.15 7.60
C VAL A 48 3.81 -1.39 8.33
N GLN A 49 3.53 -0.14 8.61
CA GLN A 49 4.38 0.70 9.45
C GLN A 49 4.09 0.44 10.93
N ARG A 50 5.07 -0.08 11.68
CA ARG A 50 4.91 -0.42 13.10
C ARG A 50 5.09 0.77 14.04
N SER A 51 5.78 1.81 13.59
CA SER A 51 6.01 3.00 14.39
C SER A 51 4.76 3.88 14.43
N LYS A 52 4.15 4.02 15.61
CA LYS A 52 3.04 4.96 15.85
C LYS A 52 3.43 6.45 15.71
N GLN A 53 4.73 6.74 15.65
CA GLN A 53 5.25 8.09 15.50
C GLN A 53 5.43 8.48 14.02
N SER A 54 5.42 7.50 13.10
CA SER A 54 5.48 7.78 11.66
C SER A 54 4.15 8.37 11.19
N THR A 55 4.21 9.30 10.25
CA THR A 55 3.05 9.82 9.51
C THR A 55 2.33 8.71 8.75
N MET A 56 3.04 7.61 8.44
CA MET A 56 2.56 6.45 7.71
C MET A 56 2.07 5.31 8.60
N ALA A 57 1.89 5.54 9.91
CA ALA A 57 1.45 4.51 10.86
C ALA A 57 0.12 3.80 10.49
N ASP A 58 -0.77 4.50 9.79
CA ASP A 58 -2.05 3.96 9.31
C ASP A 58 -1.99 3.50 7.84
N THR A 59 -0.79 3.24 7.32
CA THR A 59 -0.56 2.84 5.94
C THR A 59 -0.33 1.34 5.81
N VAL A 60 -0.97 0.75 4.81
CA VAL A 60 -0.74 -0.64 4.39
C VAL A 60 -0.31 -0.63 2.93
N LEU A 61 0.88 -1.16 2.68
CA LEU A 61 1.38 -1.45 1.33
C LEU A 61 0.98 -2.89 0.99
N TYR A 62 0.28 -3.05 -0.13
CA TYR A 62 -0.10 -4.35 -0.64
C TYR A 62 0.75 -4.68 -1.86
N ILE A 63 1.26 -5.91 -1.92
CA ILE A 63 1.89 -6.47 -3.11
C ILE A 63 1.03 -7.66 -3.56
N GLN A 64 0.43 -7.51 -4.73
CA GLN A 64 -0.53 -8.41 -5.34
C GLN A 64 0.16 -9.47 -6.21
N PRO A 65 -0.54 -10.57 -6.56
CA PRO A 65 -0.01 -11.56 -7.49
C PRO A 65 0.49 -10.92 -8.79
N GLY A 66 1.68 -11.32 -9.23
CA GLY A 66 2.39 -10.65 -10.33
C GLY A 66 3.17 -9.40 -9.93
N LEU A 67 3.37 -9.20 -8.62
CA LEU A 67 4.21 -8.16 -8.02
C LEU A 67 3.75 -6.72 -8.23
N TYR A 68 2.48 -6.53 -8.59
CA TYR A 68 1.87 -5.21 -8.61
C TYR A 68 1.67 -4.69 -7.20
N PHE A 69 1.81 -3.39 -7.00
CA PHE A 69 1.61 -2.81 -5.67
C PHE A 69 0.47 -1.80 -5.64
N ASN A 70 -0.15 -1.67 -4.47
CA ASN A 70 -1.12 -0.62 -4.18
C ASN A 70 -0.97 -0.17 -2.72
N VAL A 71 -1.17 1.11 -2.48
CA VAL A 71 -1.04 1.69 -1.13
C VAL A 71 -2.41 2.09 -0.61
N LYS A 72 -2.69 1.79 0.66
CA LYS A 72 -3.85 2.33 1.37
C LYS A 72 -3.42 3.05 2.62
N VAL A 73 -4.01 4.21 2.87
CA VAL A 73 -3.75 5.05 4.04
C VAL A 73 -5.07 5.29 4.75
N LYS A 74 -5.17 4.93 6.04
CA LYS A 74 -6.42 5.01 6.82
C LYS A 74 -7.60 4.31 6.11
N GLY A 75 -7.31 3.21 5.41
CA GLY A 75 -8.28 2.44 4.63
C GLY A 75 -8.65 3.03 3.26
N GLN A 76 -8.15 4.22 2.90
CA GLN A 76 -8.37 4.85 1.60
C GLN A 76 -7.25 4.50 0.62
N ALA A 77 -7.61 4.06 -0.58
CA ALA A 77 -6.63 3.72 -1.61
C ALA A 77 -6.01 4.98 -2.20
N VAL A 78 -4.69 5.02 -2.31
CA VAL A 78 -3.99 6.09 -3.03
C VAL A 78 -4.37 5.97 -4.52
N PRO A 79 -4.88 7.05 -5.14
CA PRO A 79 -5.37 6.99 -6.51
C PRO A 79 -4.24 6.70 -7.51
N PRO A 80 -4.51 5.98 -8.61
CA PRO A 80 -3.49 5.59 -9.57
C PRO A 80 -2.83 6.76 -10.31
N SER A 81 -3.44 7.96 -10.26
CA SER A 81 -2.88 9.20 -10.79
C SER A 81 -1.85 9.85 -9.86
N HIS A 82 -1.63 9.32 -8.66
CA HIS A 82 -0.67 9.86 -7.70
C HIS A 82 0.77 9.67 -8.19
N GLU A 83 1.63 10.67 -7.95
CA GLU A 83 3.03 10.69 -8.42
C GLU A 83 3.88 9.52 -7.89
N LEU A 84 3.58 9.03 -6.68
CA LEU A 84 4.09 7.77 -6.14
C LEU A 84 4.12 6.63 -7.19
N TYR A 85 3.04 6.44 -7.95
CA TYR A 85 2.98 5.36 -8.94
C TYR A 85 3.72 5.69 -10.25
N SER A 86 4.00 6.97 -10.53
CA SER A 86 4.86 7.36 -11.65
C SER A 86 6.35 7.32 -11.32
N ASN A 87 6.71 7.44 -10.04
CA ASN A 87 8.10 7.44 -9.58
C ASN A 87 8.67 6.03 -9.36
N HIS A 88 7.79 5.02 -9.24
CA HIS A 88 8.18 3.63 -9.03
C HIS A 88 7.72 2.72 -10.19
N PRO A 89 8.42 1.60 -10.42
CA PRO A 89 8.00 0.62 -11.41
C PRO A 89 6.64 0.03 -11.05
N THR A 90 5.80 -0.24 -12.05
CA THR A 90 4.46 -0.81 -11.83
C THR A 90 4.48 -2.17 -11.12
N ARG A 91 5.61 -2.89 -11.18
CA ARG A 91 5.84 -4.16 -10.49
C ARG A 91 7.12 -4.07 -9.65
N LEU A 92 7.04 -4.46 -8.39
CA LEU A 92 8.17 -4.50 -7.46
C LEU A 92 8.83 -5.87 -7.58
N THR A 93 9.78 -5.99 -8.50
CA THR A 93 10.47 -7.24 -8.83
C THR A 93 11.67 -7.53 -7.94
N THR A 94 12.15 -6.53 -7.21
CA THR A 94 13.30 -6.61 -6.33
C THR A 94 13.00 -6.01 -4.96
N VAL A 95 13.74 -6.48 -3.96
CA VAL A 95 13.65 -5.95 -2.59
C VAL A 95 14.09 -4.48 -2.52
N ASP A 96 15.05 -4.07 -3.35
CA ASP A 96 15.53 -2.68 -3.43
C ASP A 96 14.41 -1.72 -3.84
N GLU A 97 13.61 -2.07 -4.85
CA GLU A 97 12.44 -1.29 -5.27
C GLU A 97 11.41 -1.13 -4.14
N VAL A 98 11.25 -2.13 -3.27
CA VAL A 98 10.38 -2.03 -2.08
C VAL A 98 10.97 -1.09 -1.04
N VAL A 99 12.28 -1.17 -0.81
CA VAL A 99 13.00 -0.29 0.12
C VAL A 99 12.92 1.17 -0.34
N GLU A 100 13.13 1.43 -1.63
CA GLU A 100 12.97 2.76 -2.23
C GLU A 100 11.54 3.28 -2.07
N LEU A 101 10.53 2.46 -2.41
CA LEU A 101 9.12 2.82 -2.22
C LEU A 101 8.79 3.16 -0.77
N ILE A 102 9.30 2.40 0.20
CA ILE A 102 9.08 2.69 1.62
C ILE A 102 9.75 4.02 2.01
N CYS A 103 10.98 4.29 1.55
CA CYS A 103 11.67 5.55 1.85
C CYS A 103 10.89 6.75 1.29
N ASP A 104 10.37 6.62 0.07
CA ASP A 104 9.54 7.65 -0.54
C ASP A 104 8.22 7.82 0.22
N LEU A 105 7.55 6.73 0.61
CA LEU A 105 6.32 6.76 1.41
C LEU A 105 6.49 7.55 2.72
N GLU A 106 7.62 7.39 3.41
CA GLU A 106 7.92 8.14 4.65
C GLU A 106 8.17 9.63 4.43
N SER A 107 8.39 10.07 3.18
CA SER A 107 8.49 11.48 2.82
C SER A 107 7.12 12.14 2.61
N TYR A 108 6.05 11.33 2.53
CA TYR A 108 4.68 11.81 2.44
C TYR A 108 3.98 11.81 3.81
N GLN A 109 2.82 12.44 3.84
CA GLN A 109 1.87 12.37 4.93
C GLN A 109 0.45 12.19 4.40
N PRO A 110 -0.47 11.60 5.20
CA PRO A 110 -1.88 11.55 4.85
C PRO A 110 -2.45 12.97 4.75
N CYS A 111 -3.11 13.28 3.63
CA CYS A 111 -3.82 14.54 3.46
C CYS A 111 -4.90 14.69 4.55
N GLU A 112 -5.09 15.89 5.11
CA GLU A 112 -6.08 16.17 6.16
C GLU A 112 -7.54 15.89 5.74
N ALA A 113 -7.81 15.84 4.44
CA ALA A 113 -9.10 15.42 3.91
C ALA A 113 -9.37 13.91 4.10
N VAL A 114 -8.35 13.12 4.39
CA VAL A 114 -8.43 11.70 4.71
C VAL A 114 -8.75 11.54 6.18
N SER A 115 -9.97 11.12 6.45
CA SER A 115 -10.44 10.79 7.79
C SER A 115 -10.79 9.32 7.89
N GLY A 116 -10.81 8.76 9.10
CA GLY A 116 -11.24 7.37 9.32
C GLY A 116 -12.69 7.10 8.87
N SER A 117 -13.50 8.16 8.67
CA SER A 117 -14.85 8.09 8.10
C SER A 117 -14.90 8.18 6.56
N GLY A 118 -13.74 8.28 5.89
CA GLY A 118 -13.64 8.37 4.43
C GLY A 118 -12.94 9.63 3.92
N LEU A 119 -12.97 9.80 2.59
CA LEU A 119 -12.49 10.98 1.90
C LEU A 119 -13.56 12.07 1.89
N LYS A 120 -13.17 13.29 2.28
CA LYS A 120 -14.05 14.46 2.16
C LYS A 120 -14.26 14.90 0.71
N PHE A 121 -13.31 14.59 -0.16
CA PHE A 121 -13.31 14.98 -1.56
C PHE A 121 -12.92 13.80 -2.45
N PRO A 122 -13.63 13.56 -3.57
CA PRO A 122 -13.33 12.44 -4.48
C PRO A 122 -11.99 12.63 -5.20
N GLU A 123 -11.59 13.87 -5.45
CA GLU A 123 -10.32 14.24 -6.12
C GLU A 123 -9.12 14.24 -5.15
N CYS A 124 -9.31 13.82 -3.88
CA CYS A 124 -8.23 13.80 -2.91
C CYS A 124 -7.16 12.76 -3.30
N LEU A 125 -5.90 13.20 -3.32
CA LEU A 125 -4.76 12.36 -3.62
C LEU A 125 -4.36 11.40 -2.48
N VAL A 126 -5.02 11.49 -1.32
CA VAL A 126 -4.80 10.67 -0.11
C VAL A 126 -3.46 10.91 0.57
N LEU A 127 -2.37 10.88 -0.19
CA LEU A 127 -1.04 11.28 0.23
C LEU A 127 -0.73 12.69 -0.30
N ALA A 128 0.12 13.40 0.45
CA ALA A 128 0.63 14.71 0.10
C ALA A 128 2.00 14.93 0.75
N TYR A 129 2.83 15.80 0.19
CA TYR A 129 4.04 16.26 0.85
C TYR A 129 3.73 17.23 2.02
N GLU A 130 2.64 17.99 1.89
CA GLU A 130 2.14 18.92 2.90
C GLU A 130 0.89 18.37 3.61
N GLU A 131 0.30 19.15 4.53
CA GLU A 131 -0.92 18.79 5.26
C GLU A 131 -2.10 18.50 4.31
N ARG A 132 -2.15 19.14 3.13
CA ARG A 132 -3.20 18.96 2.13
C ARG A 132 -2.60 18.74 0.74
N CYS A 133 -3.20 17.84 -0.02
CA CYS A 133 -2.89 17.71 -1.45
C CYS A 133 -3.40 18.91 -2.25
N GLU A 134 -2.86 19.12 -3.46
CA GLU A 134 -3.20 20.25 -4.33
C GLU A 134 -4.70 20.38 -4.61
N GLU A 135 -5.39 19.25 -4.85
CA GLU A 135 -6.83 19.24 -5.13
C GLU A 135 -7.66 19.67 -3.91
N CYS A 136 -7.24 19.26 -2.71
CA CYS A 136 -7.88 19.73 -1.49
C CYS A 136 -7.59 21.21 -1.22
N ASN A 137 -6.39 21.70 -1.54
CA ASN A 137 -6.03 23.11 -1.38
C ASN A 137 -6.86 24.04 -2.26
N LYS A 138 -7.26 23.60 -3.46
CA LYS A 138 -8.17 24.34 -4.35
C LYS A 138 -9.60 24.42 -3.82
N MET A 139 -9.99 23.51 -2.93
CA MET A 139 -11.34 23.48 -2.36
C MET A 139 -11.37 24.18 -0.99
N PRO A 140 -12.18 25.25 -0.84
CA PRO A 140 -12.42 25.82 0.48
C PRO A 140 -13.04 24.72 1.35
N TRP A 141 -12.53 24.58 2.58
CA TRP A 141 -13.13 23.69 3.56
C TRP A 141 -14.63 23.94 3.59
N PRO A 142 -15.49 22.90 3.56
CA PRO A 142 -16.90 23.12 3.85
C PRO A 142 -16.95 23.65 5.28
N SER A 143 -17.12 24.96 5.42
CA SER A 143 -17.45 25.58 6.69
C SER A 143 -18.67 24.81 7.18
N GLY A 144 -18.54 24.18 8.34
CA GLY A 144 -19.50 23.21 8.85
C GLY A 144 -20.92 23.73 8.68
N SER A 145 -21.79 22.87 8.18
CA SER A 145 -23.21 23.01 8.47
C SER A 145 -23.35 22.84 9.98
N ASP A 146 -23.54 23.95 10.70
CA ASP A 146 -24.16 23.95 12.02
C ASP A 146 -25.41 23.06 11.98
N GLN A 147 -25.42 21.98 12.78
CA GLN A 147 -26.66 21.39 13.29
C GLN A 147 -26.41 20.66 14.61
#